data_AF-A0A2U1UYF8-F1
#
_entry.id   AF-A0A2U1UYF8-F1
#
_cell.length_a   1.000
_cell.length_b   1.000
_cell.length_c   1.000
_cell.angle_alpha   90.00
_cell.angle_beta   90.00
_cell.angle_gamma   90.00
#
_symmetry.space_group_name_H-M   'P 1'
#
loop_
_entity.id
_entity.type
_entity.pdbx_description
1 polymer ?
#
loop_
_entity_poly.entity_id
_entity_poly.type
_entity_poly.pdbx_seq_one_letter_code
_entity_poly.pdbx_strand_id
1 'polypeptide(L)'
;MSKKPVDFMAAMRSHEEREGVQRHPKPTSVPPQAPAEAAPSAALTGRTVQRSRIGKVSIGVWVDPAVRKQLAQIALDTDKDQADLIAEGLNLLFERYGKPPIAPVS
;
A
#
# COMPACT_ATOMS: atom_id res chain seq x y z
N MET A 1 -35.36 -19.71 -14.97
CA MET A 1 -33.90 -19.69 -14.74
C MET A 1 -33.60 -20.03 -13.28
N SER A 2 -33.20 -21.27 -12.96
CA SER A 2 -32.75 -21.64 -11.61
C SER A 2 -31.29 -21.25 -11.42
N LYS A 3 -31.00 -20.39 -10.43
CA LYS A 3 -29.63 -20.09 -10.00
C LYS A 3 -29.13 -21.27 -9.16
N LYS A 4 -28.01 -21.88 -9.55
CA LYS A 4 -27.37 -22.94 -8.75
C LYS A 4 -26.93 -22.36 -7.40
N PRO A 5 -27.16 -23.05 -6.27
CA PRO A 5 -26.69 -22.57 -4.98
C PRO A 5 -25.16 -22.65 -4.93
N VAL A 6 -24.53 -21.60 -4.39
CA VAL A 6 -23.08 -21.55 -4.18
C VAL A 6 -22.77 -22.35 -2.91
N ASP A 7 -22.02 -23.44 -3.04
CA ASP A 7 -21.56 -24.24 -1.90
C ASP A 7 -20.30 -23.59 -1.31
N PHE A 8 -20.50 -22.91 -0.18
CA PHE A 8 -19.45 -22.20 0.54
C PHE A 8 -18.41 -23.13 1.17
N MET A 9 -18.79 -24.37 1.54
CA MET A 9 -17.84 -25.35 2.09
C MET A 9 -16.92 -25.91 1.01
N ALA A 10 -17.43 -26.06 -0.22
CA ALA A 10 -16.59 -26.44 -1.37
C ALA A 10 -15.57 -25.34 -1.71
N ALA A 11 -15.96 -24.06 -1.60
CA ALA A 11 -15.07 -22.92 -1.85
C ALA A 11 -13.95 -22.83 -0.80
N MET A 12 -14.23 -23.10 0.48
CA MET A 12 -13.22 -23.09 1.54
C MET A 12 -12.19 -24.23 1.39
N ARG A 13 -12.64 -25.44 1.05
CA ARG A 13 -11.73 -26.59 0.81
C ARG A 13 -10.78 -26.35 -0.37
N SER A 14 -11.24 -25.60 -1.38
CA SER A 14 -10.41 -25.20 -2.53
C SER A 14 -9.31 -24.19 -2.18
N HIS A 15 -9.44 -23.46 -1.07
CA HIS A 15 -8.41 -22.55 -0.57
C HIS A 15 -7.37 -23.27 0.28
N GLU A 16 -7.78 -24.28 1.04
CA GLU A 16 -6.89 -25.12 1.85
C GLU A 16 -5.93 -25.95 0.98
N GLU A 17 -6.39 -26.40 -0.19
CA GLU A 17 -5.57 -27.16 -1.16
C GLU A 17 -4.50 -26.30 -1.88
N ARG A 18 -4.61 -24.97 -1.80
CA ARG A 18 -3.64 -24.03 -2.40
C ARG A 18 -2.52 -23.59 -1.44
N GLU A 19 -2.55 -24.03 -0.18
CA GLU A 19 -1.46 -23.78 0.80
C GLU A 19 -0.28 -24.77 0.68
N GLY A 20 -0.09 -25.40 -0.48
CA GLY A 20 1.18 -25.99 -0.86
C GLY A 20 2.17 -24.91 -1.28
N VAL A 21 2.98 -24.40 -0.34
CA VAL A 21 4.12 -23.51 -0.63
C VAL A 21 5.09 -24.20 -1.60
N GLN A 22 4.90 -23.99 -2.90
CA GLN A 22 5.87 -24.35 -3.94
C GLN A 22 7.08 -23.42 -3.84
N ARG A 23 8.00 -23.74 -2.93
CA ARG A 23 9.35 -23.19 -2.93
C ARG A 23 10.04 -23.71 -4.19
N HIS A 24 10.08 -22.92 -5.25
CA HIS A 24 10.92 -23.21 -6.41
C HIS A 24 12.38 -23.32 -5.94
N PRO A 25 13.08 -24.46 -6.17
CA PRO A 25 14.52 -24.51 -6.05
C PRO A 25 15.15 -24.31 -7.42
N LYS A 26 16.01 -23.28 -7.53
CA LYS A 26 17.44 -23.35 -7.88
C LYS A 26 17.88 -22.09 -8.65
N PRO A 27 19.00 -21.46 -8.25
CA PRO A 27 19.44 -20.20 -8.82
C PRO A 27 19.99 -20.40 -10.23
N THR A 28 19.43 -19.67 -11.19
CA THR A 28 20.00 -19.50 -12.52
C THR A 28 21.27 -18.65 -12.41
N SER A 29 22.37 -19.18 -12.92
CA SER A 29 23.69 -18.58 -13.02
C SER A 29 23.67 -17.15 -13.59
N VAL A 30 24.32 -16.23 -12.88
CA VAL A 30 24.59 -14.85 -13.32
C VAL A 30 25.66 -14.87 -14.40
N PRO A 31 25.43 -14.36 -15.63
CA PRO A 31 26.52 -14.06 -16.57
C PRO A 31 27.25 -12.78 -16.10
N PRO A 32 28.56 -12.64 -16.37
CA PRO A 32 29.35 -11.49 -15.92
C PRO A 32 28.75 -10.15 -16.40
N GLN A 33 28.45 -9.26 -15.45
CA GLN A 33 28.03 -7.88 -15.73
C GLN A 33 29.18 -7.12 -16.40
N ALA A 34 29.00 -6.79 -17.68
CA ALA A 34 29.71 -5.68 -18.30
C ALA A 34 29.22 -4.35 -17.69
N PRO A 35 30.06 -3.30 -17.59
CA PRO A 35 29.70 -2.04 -16.93
C PRO A 35 28.43 -1.42 -17.53
N ALA A 36 27.40 -1.29 -16.69
CA ALA A 36 26.12 -0.69 -17.07
C ALA A 36 26.29 0.81 -17.26
N GLU A 37 26.47 1.21 -18.51
CA GLU A 37 26.20 2.56 -18.98
C GLU A 37 24.74 2.92 -18.67
N ALA A 38 24.52 4.11 -18.11
CA ALA A 38 23.27 4.56 -17.52
C ALA A 38 22.10 4.50 -18.53
N ALA A 39 21.32 3.42 -18.49
CA ALA A 39 20.08 3.33 -19.24
C ALA A 39 19.03 4.29 -18.63
N PRO A 40 18.31 5.06 -19.46
CA PRO A 40 17.24 5.92 -18.99
C PRO A 40 16.15 5.07 -18.33
N SER A 41 15.72 5.51 -17.14
CA SER A 41 14.66 4.88 -16.35
C SER A 41 13.48 4.53 -17.25
N ALA A 42 13.19 3.23 -17.39
CA ALA A 42 12.08 2.73 -18.16
C ALA A 42 10.78 3.38 -17.65
N ALA A 43 10.26 4.34 -18.42
CA ALA A 43 8.95 4.92 -18.18
C ALA A 43 7.93 3.79 -18.12
N LEU A 44 7.28 3.62 -16.97
CA LEU A 44 6.17 2.69 -16.76
C LEU A 44 4.97 3.11 -17.62
N THR A 45 5.01 2.76 -18.90
CA THR A 45 3.90 2.91 -19.83
C THR A 45 2.80 1.91 -19.43
N GLY A 46 1.74 2.42 -18.80
CA GLY A 46 0.50 1.65 -18.60
C GLY A 46 -0.13 1.66 -17.21
N ARG A 47 0.36 2.44 -16.24
CA ARG A 47 -0.32 2.52 -14.94
C ARG A 47 -1.49 3.50 -15.01
N THR A 48 -2.72 2.99 -15.14
CA THR A 48 -3.94 3.79 -14.97
C THR A 48 -3.90 4.47 -13.60
N VAL A 49 -3.74 5.79 -13.57
CA VAL A 49 -3.74 6.56 -12.33
C VAL A 49 -5.16 6.52 -11.77
N GLN A 50 -5.30 6.00 -10.55
CA GLN A 50 -6.59 5.98 -9.86
C GLN A 50 -7.07 7.42 -9.66
N ARG A 51 -8.33 7.72 -9.99
CA ARG A 51 -8.88 9.10 -10.00
C ARG A 51 -8.65 9.86 -8.69
N SER A 52 -8.67 9.19 -7.55
CA SER A 52 -8.42 9.80 -6.23
C SER A 52 -6.99 10.33 -6.03
N ARG A 53 -6.04 9.92 -6.89
CA ARG A 53 -4.62 10.30 -6.83
C ARG A 53 -4.22 11.38 -7.83
N ILE A 54 -5.13 11.80 -8.72
CA ILE A 54 -4.86 12.88 -9.68
C ILE A 54 -4.59 14.16 -8.89
N GLY A 55 -3.45 14.80 -9.14
CA GLY A 55 -3.02 16.01 -8.43
C GLY A 55 -2.47 15.77 -7.02
N LYS A 56 -2.33 14.51 -6.56
CA LYS A 56 -1.76 14.17 -5.25
C LYS A 56 -0.38 13.51 -5.41
N VAL A 57 0.50 13.77 -4.45
CA VAL A 57 1.85 13.18 -4.39
C VAL A 57 1.95 12.25 -3.19
N SER A 58 2.63 11.11 -3.33
CA SER A 58 2.86 10.17 -2.23
C SER A 58 4.11 10.57 -1.44
N ILE A 59 3.96 10.65 -0.11
CA ILE A 59 5.07 10.77 0.84
C ILE A 59 5.20 9.43 1.55
N GLY A 60 6.33 8.74 1.37
CA GLY A 60 6.62 7.46 2.00
C GLY A 60 7.67 7.61 3.09
N VAL A 61 7.44 6.99 4.25
CA VAL A 61 8.39 6.95 5.36
C VAL A 61 8.36 5.58 6.03
N TRP A 62 9.52 5.10 6.47
CA TRP A 62 9.63 3.89 7.29
C TRP A 62 9.44 4.26 8.76
N VAL A 63 8.53 3.58 9.45
CA VAL A 63 8.24 3.81 10.86
C VAL A 63 8.28 2.50 11.63
N ASP A 64 8.47 2.59 12.95
CA ASP A 64 8.35 1.43 13.83
C ASP A 64 6.93 0.82 13.73
N PRO A 65 6.79 -0.51 13.74
CA PRO A 65 5.48 -1.16 13.72
C PRO A 65 4.52 -0.70 14.83
N ALA A 66 5.03 -0.31 16.00
CA ALA A 66 4.23 0.21 17.10
C ALA A 66 3.56 1.54 16.76
N VAL A 67 4.24 2.43 16.02
CA VAL A 67 3.68 3.71 15.56
C VAL A 67 2.47 3.47 14.65
N ARG A 68 2.60 2.52 13.71
CA ARG A 68 1.48 2.14 12.84
C ARG A 68 0.30 1.57 13.63
N LYS A 69 0.57 0.72 14.64
CA LYS A 69 -0.48 0.15 15.49
C LYS A 69 -1.20 1.22 16.30
N GLN A 70 -0.47 2.18 16.86
CA GLN A 70 -1.06 3.28 17.61
C GLN A 70 -1.93 4.18 16.74
N LEU A 71 -1.47 4.52 15.52
CA LEU A 71 -2.29 5.28 14.57
C LEU A 71 -3.59 4.54 14.21
N ALA A 72 -3.51 3.23 13.98
CA ALA A 72 -4.67 2.41 13.72
C ALA A 72 -5.63 2.35 14.92
N GLN A 73 -5.12 2.30 16.15
CA GLN A 73 -5.95 2.33 17.35
C GLN A 73 -6.73 3.65 17.45
N ILE A 74 -6.08 4.79 17.24
CA ILE A 74 -6.74 6.10 17.28
C ILE A 74 -7.84 6.19 16.22
N ALA A 75 -7.59 5.68 15.00
CA ALA A 75 -8.59 5.64 13.94
C ALA A 75 -9.83 4.83 14.34
N LEU A 76 -9.65 3.68 15.00
CA LEU A 76 -10.75 2.87 15.52
C LEU A 76 -11.50 3.57 16.66
N ASP A 77 -10.79 4.18 17.59
CA ASP A 77 -11.39 4.84 18.76
C ASP A 77 -12.20 6.09 18.38
N THR A 78 -11.83 6.75 17.27
CA THR A 78 -12.43 8.01 16.82
C THR A 78 -13.33 7.87 15.59
N ASP A 79 -13.50 6.66 15.05
CA ASP A 79 -14.22 6.39 13.80
C ASP A 79 -13.75 7.28 12.63
N LYS A 80 -12.43 7.48 12.51
CA LYS A 80 -11.78 8.31 11.48
C LYS A 80 -10.92 7.48 10.53
N ASP A 81 -10.73 7.96 9.31
CA ASP A 81 -9.73 7.39 8.40
C ASP A 81 -8.30 7.73 8.85
N GLN A 82 -7.35 6.81 8.67
CA GLN A 82 -5.95 7.05 9.02
C GLN A 82 -5.33 8.19 8.20
N ALA A 83 -5.79 8.41 6.96
CA ALA A 83 -5.34 9.52 6.13
C ALA A 83 -5.74 10.88 6.73
N ASP A 84 -6.93 10.99 7.33
CA ASP A 84 -7.37 12.23 7.99
C ASP A 84 -6.56 12.49 9.25
N LEU A 85 -6.23 11.45 10.03
CA LEU A 85 -5.33 11.58 11.19
C LEU A 85 -3.90 12.02 10.79
N ILE A 86 -3.40 11.51 9.65
CA ILE A 86 -2.11 11.96 9.11
C ILE A 86 -2.20 13.43 8.67
N ALA A 87 -3.28 13.84 8.01
CA ALA A 87 -3.50 15.23 7.61
C ALA A 87 -3.56 16.15 8.84
N GLU A 88 -4.26 15.74 9.90
CA GLU A 88 -4.32 16.44 11.18
C GLU A 88 -2.93 16.60 11.79
N GLY A 89 -2.15 15.51 11.87
CA GLY A 89 -0.77 15.54 12.37
C GLY A 89 0.16 16.45 11.55
N LEU A 90 0.02 16.48 10.23
CA LEU A 90 0.78 17.36 9.34
C LEU A 90 0.40 18.84 9.55
N ASN A 91 -0.88 19.14 9.70
CA ASN A 91 -1.35 20.49 9.99
C ASN A 91 -0.82 21.00 11.34
N LEU A 92 -0.88 20.17 12.38
CA LEU A 92 -0.29 20.48 13.69
C LEU A 92 1.22 20.73 13.58
N LEU A 93 1.93 19.95 12.76
CA LEU A 93 3.34 20.17 12.47
C LEU A 93 3.55 21.53 11.79
N PHE A 94 2.81 21.83 10.73
CA PHE A 94 2.92 23.11 9.99
C PHE A 94 2.71 24.30 10.90
N GLU A 95 1.70 24.27 11.76
CA GLU A 95 1.42 25.33 12.73
C GLU A 95 2.59 25.57 13.67
N ARG A 96 3.24 24.51 14.18
CA ARG A 96 4.45 24.67 15.02
C ARG A 96 5.61 25.37 14.31
N TYR A 97 5.67 25.27 12.99
CA TYR A 97 6.68 25.94 12.15
C TYR A 97 6.17 27.26 11.54
N GLY A 98 5.02 27.78 11.98
CA GLY A 98 4.43 29.02 11.47
C GLY A 98 3.98 28.92 10.00
N LYS A 99 3.63 27.71 9.55
CA LYS A 99 3.10 27.44 8.21
C LYS A 99 1.59 27.22 8.27
N PRO A 100 0.85 27.57 7.20
CA PRO A 100 -0.59 27.33 7.16
C PRO A 100 -0.93 25.84 7.15
N PRO A 101 -2.05 25.41 7.79
CA PRO A 101 -2.54 24.04 7.76
C PRO A 101 -3.21 23.73 6.41
N ILE A 102 -2.44 23.26 5.44
CA ILE A 102 -2.89 23.04 4.05
C ILE A 102 -3.36 21.61 3.76
N ALA A 103 -3.20 20.67 4.69
CA ALA A 103 -3.64 19.30 4.50
C ALA A 103 -5.17 19.21 4.70
N PRO A 104 -5.93 18.69 3.72
CA PRO A 104 -7.37 18.54 3.87
C PRO A 104 -7.70 17.41 4.85
N VAL A 105 -8.61 17.68 5.77
CA VAL A 105 -9.29 16.68 6.62
C VAL A 105 -10.71 16.49 6.08
N SER A 106 -11.13 15.24 5.89
CA SER A 106 -12.42 14.88 5.29
C SER A 106 -13.59 14.98 6.27
#